data_AF-A0A202BDP5-F1
#
_entry.id   AF-A0A202BDP5-F1
#
_cell.length_a   1.000
_cell.length_b   1.000
_cell.length_c   1.000
_cell.angle_alpha   90.00
_cell.angle_beta   90.00
_cell.angle_gamma   90.00
#
_symmetry.space_group_name_H-M   'P 1'
#
loop_
_entity.id
_entity.type
_entity.pdbx_description
1 polymer ?
#
loop_
_entity_poly.entity_id
_entity_poly.type
_entity_poly.pdbx_seq_one_letter_code
_entity_poly.pdbx_strand_id
1 'polypeptide(L)'
;MSDLFRMRRDFMRRFDLPSPSRPEFQPEQLVMWQTMLDEELAELQQALAEYRALPAQSPEQQRHSRAELTAEAVDVLNVVCGLLLSQGLPLEAMCEAIHDANLRKCVDGKVVRRADGKVLKPEGWRPADKAGVIRDAEARGISPPIEMD
;
A
#
# COMPACT_ATOMS: atom_id res chain seq x y z
N MET A 1 -11.02 13.83 -3.15
CA MET A 1 -9.84 13.19 -2.53
C MET A 1 -9.03 12.58 -3.65
N SER A 2 -7.72 12.85 -3.70
CA SER A 2 -6.85 12.20 -4.68
C SER A 2 -6.75 10.72 -4.36
N ASP A 3 -7.02 9.89 -5.38
CA ASP A 3 -6.86 8.45 -5.31
C ASP A 3 -5.39 8.12 -5.58
N LEU A 4 -4.68 7.61 -4.55
CA LEU A 4 -3.27 7.22 -4.63
C LEU A 4 -3.00 6.32 -5.84
N PHE A 5 -3.90 5.38 -6.09
CA PHE A 5 -3.74 4.42 -7.18
C PHE A 5 -3.90 5.09 -8.54
N ARG A 6 -4.85 6.03 -8.66
CA ARG A 6 -4.99 6.87 -9.85
C ARG A 6 -3.75 7.73 -10.10
N MET A 7 -3.21 8.38 -9.07
CA MET A 7 -1.97 9.15 -9.18
C MET A 7 -0.80 8.29 -9.65
N ARG A 8 -0.69 7.06 -9.12
CA ARG A 8 0.37 6.13 -9.52
C ARG A 8 0.20 5.64 -10.95
N ARG A 9 -1.02 5.31 -11.39
CA ARG A 9 -1.30 4.95 -12.79
C ARG A 9 -0.97 6.11 -13.74
N ASP A 10 -1.30 7.35 -13.37
CA ASP A 10 -0.96 8.55 -14.15
C ASP A 10 0.57 8.72 -14.27
N PHE A 11 1.31 8.59 -13.17
CA PHE A 11 2.77 8.58 -13.20
C PHE A 11 3.30 7.48 -14.14
N MET A 12 2.87 6.24 -13.96
CA MET A 12 3.37 5.11 -14.76
C MET A 12 3.12 5.34 -16.26
N ARG A 13 1.95 5.84 -16.62
CA ARG A 13 1.63 6.23 -18.01
C ARG A 13 2.53 7.33 -18.56
N ARG A 14 2.86 8.36 -17.77
CA ARG A 14 3.74 9.46 -18.20
C ARG A 14 5.21 9.05 -18.29
N PHE A 15 5.61 8.01 -17.57
CA PHE A 15 6.97 7.49 -17.50
C PHE A 15 7.15 6.20 -18.31
N ASP A 16 6.16 5.82 -19.13
CA ASP A 16 6.17 4.64 -19.99
C ASP A 16 6.45 3.32 -19.25
N LEU A 17 5.97 3.23 -18.01
CA LEU A 17 6.04 2.02 -17.19
C LEU A 17 4.83 1.12 -17.49
N PRO A 18 5.03 -0.18 -17.76
CA PRO A 18 3.95 -1.14 -17.94
C PRO A 18 2.96 -1.12 -16.78
N SER A 19 1.67 -1.07 -17.10
CA SER A 19 0.56 -1.29 -16.15
C SER A 19 -0.55 -2.07 -16.86
N PRO A 20 -0.42 -3.41 -16.95
CA PRO A 20 -1.41 -4.25 -17.59
C PRO A 20 -2.79 -4.10 -16.96
N SER A 21 -3.84 -4.19 -17.78
CA SER A 21 -5.23 -4.16 -17.29
C SER A 21 -5.71 -5.50 -16.73
N ARG A 22 -4.85 -6.52 -16.68
CA ARG A 22 -5.10 -7.86 -16.15
C ARG A 22 -3.86 -8.40 -15.45
N PRO A 23 -4.00 -9.30 -14.47
CA PRO A 23 -2.86 -9.98 -13.87
C PRO A 23 -1.98 -10.61 -14.95
N GLU A 24 -0.73 -10.18 -15.00
CA GLU A 24 0.24 -10.62 -15.98
C GLU A 24 1.62 -10.66 -15.34
N PHE A 25 2.34 -11.77 -15.53
CA PHE A 25 3.69 -11.92 -15.02
C PHE A 25 4.66 -11.11 -15.90
N GLN A 26 5.21 -10.03 -15.33
CA GLN A 26 6.11 -9.10 -16.02
C GLN A 26 7.50 -9.16 -15.35
N PRO A 27 8.35 -10.15 -15.70
CA PRO A 27 9.60 -10.43 -14.97
C PRO A 27 10.68 -9.37 -15.16
N GLU A 28 10.70 -8.69 -16.30
CA GLU A 28 11.79 -7.80 -16.72
C GLU A 28 12.02 -6.64 -15.75
N GLN A 29 10.96 -6.17 -15.07
CA GLN A 29 11.01 -5.04 -14.14
C GLN A 29 11.10 -5.46 -12.67
N LEU A 30 11.00 -6.75 -12.34
CA LEU A 30 10.96 -7.19 -10.93
C LEU A 30 12.25 -6.84 -10.18
N VAL A 31 13.40 -6.95 -10.84
CA VAL A 31 14.70 -6.57 -10.24
C VAL A 31 14.71 -5.07 -9.93
N MET A 32 14.27 -4.23 -10.87
CA MET A 32 14.16 -2.79 -10.66
C MET A 32 13.25 -2.45 -9.49
N TRP A 33 12.05 -3.03 -9.44
CA TRP A 33 11.11 -2.80 -8.33
C TRP A 33 11.62 -3.29 -6.98
N GLN A 34 12.35 -4.41 -6.97
CA GLN A 34 12.98 -4.91 -5.75
C GLN A 34 14.06 -3.94 -5.26
N THR A 35 14.94 -3.45 -6.15
CA THR A 35 15.96 -2.46 -5.80
C THR A 35 15.32 -1.18 -5.25
N MET A 36 14.31 -0.62 -5.93
CA MET A 36 13.59 0.56 -5.44
C MET A 36 12.97 0.28 -4.05
N LEU A 37 12.34 -0.87 -3.85
CA LEU A 37 11.72 -1.18 -2.56
C LEU A 37 12.75 -1.29 -1.44
N ASP A 38 13.91 -1.88 -1.71
CA ASP A 38 15.00 -2.00 -0.75
C ASP A 38 15.58 -0.62 -0.39
N GLU A 39 15.74 0.28 -1.37
CA GLU A 39 16.18 1.67 -1.20
C GLU A 39 15.20 2.47 -0.33
N GLU A 40 13.94 2.59 -0.75
CA GLU A 40 12.92 3.38 -0.03
C GLU A 40 12.65 2.85 1.38
N LEU A 41 12.75 1.52 1.57
CA LEU A 41 12.60 0.93 2.90
C LEU A 41 13.76 1.29 3.82
N ALA A 42 14.99 1.37 3.29
CA ALA A 42 16.16 1.81 4.06
C ALA A 42 16.04 3.28 4.46
N GLU A 43 15.57 4.14 3.55
CA GLU A 43 15.35 5.57 3.82
C GLU A 43 14.24 5.78 4.87
N LEU A 44 13.11 5.06 4.74
CA LEU A 44 12.05 5.08 5.76
C LEU A 44 12.55 4.59 7.13
N GLN A 45 13.42 3.58 7.17
CA GLN A 45 14.02 3.11 8.43
C GLN A 45 14.90 4.18 9.09
N GLN A 46 15.68 4.91 8.29
CA GLN A 46 16.50 6.02 8.76
C GLN A 46 15.61 7.17 9.29
N ALA A 47 14.62 7.61 8.52
CA ALA A 47 13.69 8.65 8.94
C ALA A 47 12.92 8.28 10.21
N LEU A 48 12.53 7.01 10.36
CA LEU A 48 11.90 6.49 11.57
C LEU A 48 12.86 6.52 12.77
N ALA A 49 14.15 6.19 12.59
CA ALA A 49 15.14 6.25 13.65
C ALA A 49 15.32 7.68 14.16
N GLU A 50 15.38 8.67 13.26
CA GLU A 50 15.45 10.08 13.61
C GLU A 50 14.18 10.56 14.32
N TYR A 51 13.00 10.16 13.82
CA TYR A 51 11.72 10.51 14.42
C TYR A 51 11.55 9.94 15.84
N ARG A 52 12.24 8.86 16.21
CA ARG A 52 12.21 8.36 17.61
C ARG A 52 12.90 9.31 18.60
N ALA A 53 13.80 10.16 18.13
CA ALA A 53 14.46 11.18 18.95
C ALA A 53 13.67 12.50 19.05
N LEU A 54 12.48 12.58 18.43
CA LEU A 54 11.68 13.81 18.31
C LEU A 54 11.53 14.64 19.61
N PRO A 55 11.30 14.06 20.80
CA PRO A 55 11.14 14.86 22.03
C PRO A 55 12.38 15.64 22.45
N ALA A 56 13.58 15.22 22.02
CA ALA A 56 14.86 15.85 22.34
C ALA A 56 15.32 16.88 21.31
N GLN A 57 14.60 17.03 20.20
CA GLN A 57 14.96 17.89 19.07
C GLN A 57 14.43 19.33 19.24
N SER A 58 15.08 20.29 18.59
CA SER A 58 14.56 21.67 18.47
C SER A 58 13.25 21.71 17.65
N PRO A 59 12.43 22.77 17.75
CA PRO A 59 11.19 22.88 16.97
C PRO A 59 11.38 22.78 15.45
N GLU A 60 12.52 23.25 14.93
CA GLU A 60 12.85 23.16 13.51
C GLU A 60 13.20 21.72 13.12
N GLN A 61 14.05 21.05 13.91
CA GLN A 61 14.39 19.64 13.71
C GLN A 61 13.16 18.74 13.79
N GLN A 62 12.25 19.00 14.74
CA GLN A 62 10.99 18.26 14.84
C GLN A 62 10.13 18.40 13.59
N ARG A 63 10.08 19.60 13.00
CA ARG A 63 9.35 19.84 11.75
C ARG A 63 9.98 19.08 10.60
N HIS A 64 11.31 19.09 10.51
CA HIS A 64 12.06 18.34 9.50
C HIS A 64 11.85 16.83 9.65
N SER A 65 12.09 16.23 10.82
CA SER A 65 11.88 14.78 11.00
C SER A 65 10.43 14.34 10.77
N ARG A 66 9.44 15.22 10.99
CA ARG A 66 8.03 14.96 10.59
C ARG A 66 7.85 14.93 9.08
N ALA A 67 8.51 15.86 8.37
CA ALA A 67 8.48 15.93 6.92
C ALA A 67 9.13 14.69 6.31
N GLU A 68 10.36 14.36 6.71
CA GLU A 68 11.10 13.19 6.20
C GLU A 68 10.33 11.89 6.46
N LEU A 69 9.87 11.64 7.71
CA LEU A 69 9.10 10.42 7.99
C LEU A 69 7.85 10.30 7.11
N THR A 70 7.21 11.43 6.78
CA THR A 70 6.04 11.43 5.91
C THR A 70 6.42 11.18 4.45
N ALA A 71 7.49 11.81 3.96
CA ALA A 71 7.98 11.68 2.59
C ALA A 71 8.40 10.23 2.30
N GLU A 72 9.32 9.69 3.10
CA GLU A 72 9.84 8.32 2.90
C GLU A 72 8.73 7.26 3.00
N ALA A 73 7.74 7.49 3.87
CA ALA A 73 6.59 6.58 3.96
C ALA A 73 5.71 6.63 2.69
N VAL A 74 5.57 7.81 2.09
CA VAL A 74 4.84 7.98 0.82
C VAL A 74 5.62 7.38 -0.34
N ASP A 75 6.95 7.43 -0.33
CA ASP A 75 7.78 6.83 -1.39
C ASP A 75 7.74 5.30 -1.35
N VAL A 76 7.76 4.70 -0.17
CA VAL A 76 7.46 3.25 -0.01
C VAL A 76 6.05 2.92 -0.54
N LEU A 77 5.03 3.74 -0.26
CA LEU A 77 3.69 3.53 -0.81
C LEU A 77 3.69 3.60 -2.35
N ASN A 78 4.41 4.57 -2.93
CA ASN A 78 4.53 4.73 -4.37
C ASN A 78 5.20 3.53 -5.04
N VAL A 79 6.31 3.05 -4.47
CA VAL A 79 7.06 1.90 -5.01
C VAL A 79 6.25 0.62 -4.90
N VAL A 80 5.61 0.34 -3.76
CA VAL A 80 4.77 -0.85 -3.59
C VAL A 80 3.56 -0.80 -4.52
N CYS A 81 2.89 0.36 -4.67
CA CYS A 81 1.80 0.51 -5.63
C CYS A 81 2.29 0.31 -7.07
N GLY A 82 3.44 0.89 -7.43
CA GLY A 82 4.06 0.76 -8.75
C GLY A 82 4.38 -0.69 -9.10
N LEU A 83 5.00 -1.43 -8.17
CA LEU A 83 5.27 -2.86 -8.31
C LEU A 83 3.99 -3.64 -8.60
N LEU A 84 2.95 -3.49 -7.79
CA LEU A 84 1.70 -4.27 -7.95
C LEU A 84 0.97 -3.92 -9.25
N LEU A 85 0.89 -2.64 -9.59
CA LEU A 85 0.30 -2.16 -10.83
C LEU A 85 1.09 -2.61 -12.07
N SER A 86 2.42 -2.77 -11.96
CA SER A 86 3.26 -3.27 -13.05
C SER A 86 2.99 -4.72 -13.44
N GLN A 87 2.41 -5.49 -12.52
CA GLN A 87 2.01 -6.88 -12.72
C GLN A 87 0.50 -7.00 -13.04
N GLY A 88 -0.19 -5.87 -13.25
CA GLY A 88 -1.62 -5.84 -13.46
C GLY A 88 -2.41 -6.47 -12.31
N LEU A 89 -1.94 -6.33 -11.06
CA LEU A 89 -2.64 -6.87 -9.89
C LEU A 89 -3.76 -5.91 -9.44
N PRO A 90 -4.93 -6.43 -9.00
CA PRO A 90 -6.11 -5.64 -8.66
C PRO A 90 -5.96 -4.99 -7.28
N LEU A 91 -5.08 -3.99 -7.19
CA LEU A 91 -4.68 -3.35 -5.94
C LEU A 91 -5.87 -2.78 -5.17
N GLU A 92 -6.74 -2.05 -5.84
CA GLU A 92 -7.93 -1.42 -5.28
C GLU A 92 -8.88 -2.46 -4.65
N ALA A 93 -9.28 -3.48 -5.43
CA ALA A 93 -10.16 -4.55 -4.97
C ALA A 93 -9.52 -5.40 -3.86
N MET A 94 -8.20 -5.62 -3.91
CA MET A 94 -7.48 -6.33 -2.85
C MET A 94 -7.44 -5.51 -1.55
N CYS A 95 -7.24 -4.19 -1.64
CA CYS A 95 -7.31 -3.27 -0.51
C CYS A 95 -8.70 -3.30 0.13
N GLU A 96 -9.78 -3.21 -0.66
CA GLU A 96 -11.16 -3.30 -0.17
C GLU A 96 -11.43 -4.64 0.52
N ALA A 97 -11.09 -5.77 -0.12
CA ALA A 97 -11.31 -7.09 0.45
C ALA A 97 -10.56 -7.29 1.79
N ILE A 98 -9.33 -6.79 1.89
CA ILE A 98 -8.54 -6.84 3.14
C ILE A 98 -9.11 -5.88 4.18
N HIS A 99 -9.56 -4.68 3.77
CA HIS A 99 -10.18 -3.70 4.66
C HIS A 99 -11.45 -4.27 5.30
N ASP A 100 -12.34 -4.85 4.51
CA ASP A 100 -13.56 -5.51 5.00
C ASP A 100 -13.23 -6.64 5.98
N ALA A 101 -12.21 -7.45 5.66
CA ALA A 101 -11.74 -8.50 6.57
C ALA A 101 -11.19 -7.94 7.88
N ASN A 102 -10.53 -6.78 7.86
CA ASN A 102 -10.07 -6.10 9.05
C ASN A 102 -11.22 -5.53 9.87
N LEU A 103 -12.23 -4.92 9.24
CA LEU A 103 -13.42 -4.40 9.93
C LEU A 103 -14.23 -5.52 10.60
N ARG A 104 -14.31 -6.70 10.00
CA ARG A 104 -14.92 -7.91 10.61
C ARG A 104 -14.23 -8.38 11.89
N LYS A 105 -13.07 -7.84 12.26
CA LYS A 105 -12.46 -8.09 13.58
C LYS A 105 -13.18 -7.34 14.70
N CYS A 106 -13.93 -6.29 14.36
CA CYS A 106 -14.80 -5.57 15.28
C CYS A 106 -16.14 -6.31 15.37
N VAL A 107 -16.48 -6.74 16.58
CA VAL A 107 -17.78 -7.39 16.88
C VAL A 107 -18.46 -6.54 17.92
N ASP A 108 -19.68 -6.08 17.62
CA ASP A 108 -20.48 -5.20 18.49
C ASP A 108 -19.71 -3.95 18.98
N GLY A 109 -18.93 -3.34 18.08
CA GLY A 109 -18.13 -2.15 18.36
C GLY A 109 -16.86 -2.42 19.19
N LYS A 110 -16.53 -3.68 19.47
CA LYS A 110 -15.39 -4.08 20.30
C LYS A 110 -14.36 -4.86 19.51
N VAL A 111 -13.09 -4.65 19.84
CA VAL A 111 -11.94 -5.39 19.32
C VAL A 111 -11.16 -6.04 20.46
N VAL A 112 -10.70 -7.27 20.27
CA VAL A 112 -9.76 -7.92 21.19
C VAL A 112 -8.34 -7.52 20.80
N ARG A 113 -7.52 -7.11 21.77
CA ARG A 113 -6.14 -6.71 21.54
C ARG A 113 -5.17 -7.56 22.36
N ARG A 114 -3.99 -7.82 21.78
CA ARG A 114 -2.83 -8.37 22.48
C ARG A 114 -2.13 -7.26 23.28
N ALA A 115 -1.24 -7.64 24.20
CA ALA A 115 -0.45 -6.73 25.03
C ALA A 115 0.37 -5.68 24.26
N ASP A 116 0.78 -5.98 23.02
CA ASP A 116 1.49 -5.05 22.14
C ASP A 116 0.55 -4.15 21.31
N GLY A 117 -0.75 -4.17 21.60
CA GLY A 117 -1.77 -3.38 20.92
C GLY A 117 -2.33 -4.01 19.63
N LYS A 118 -1.78 -5.14 19.17
CA LYS A 118 -2.23 -5.82 17.96
C LYS A 118 -3.69 -6.27 18.08
N VAL A 119 -4.53 -5.88 17.11
CA VAL A 119 -5.91 -6.34 17.00
C VAL A 119 -5.94 -7.81 16.58
N LEU A 120 -6.64 -8.63 17.37
CA LEU A 120 -6.80 -10.06 17.17
C LEU A 120 -8.06 -10.37 16.35
N LYS A 121 -8.11 -11.60 15.81
CA LYS A 121 -9.28 -12.13 15.10
C LYS A 121 -10.27 -12.69 16.14
N PRO A 122 -11.56 -12.36 16.05
CA PRO A 122 -12.58 -12.97 16.91
C PRO A 122 -12.89 -14.41 16.49
N GLU A 123 -13.66 -15.11 17.31
CA GLU A 123 -14.20 -16.42 16.95
C GLU A 123 -15.06 -16.34 15.68
N GLY A 124 -14.97 -17.36 14.81
CA GLY A 124 -15.72 -17.41 13.55
C GLY A 124 -15.26 -16.42 12.47
N TRP A 125 -14.20 -15.64 12.71
CA TRP A 125 -13.68 -14.67 11.72
C TRP A 125 -13.26 -15.36 10.41
N ARG A 126 -13.65 -14.76 9.28
CA ARG A 126 -13.28 -15.23 7.92
C ARG A 126 -12.31 -14.28 7.22
N PRO A 127 -11.22 -14.82 6.62
CA PRO A 127 -10.29 -14.02 5.84
C PRO A 127 -10.92 -13.44 4.58
N ALA A 128 -10.26 -12.44 3.99
CA ALA A 128 -10.54 -12.02 2.63
C ALA A 128 -10.30 -13.18 1.64
N ASP A 129 -11.18 -13.35 0.66
CA ASP A 129 -10.96 -14.28 -0.45
C ASP A 129 -10.01 -13.69 -1.49
N LYS A 130 -8.72 -13.68 -1.16
CA LYS A 130 -7.69 -13.08 -2.02
C LYS A 130 -7.60 -13.76 -3.40
N ALA A 131 -7.78 -15.08 -3.43
CA ALA A 131 -7.75 -15.84 -4.68
C ALA A 131 -8.98 -15.52 -5.54
N GLY A 132 -10.15 -15.30 -4.93
CA GLY A 132 -11.33 -14.79 -5.60
C GLY A 132 -11.10 -13.44 -6.28
N VAL A 133 -10.48 -12.49 -5.58
CA VAL A 133 -10.13 -11.18 -6.15
C VAL A 133 -9.24 -11.31 -7.39
N ILE A 134 -8.20 -12.17 -7.34
CA ILE A 134 -7.32 -12.41 -8.50
C ILE A 134 -8.11 -13.04 -9.65
N ARG A 135 -8.89 -14.09 -9.38
CA ARG A 135 -9.70 -14.79 -10.39
C ARG A 135 -10.70 -13.85 -11.09
N ASP A 136 -11.31 -12.93 -10.34
CA ASP A 136 -12.21 -11.93 -10.93
C ASP A 136 -11.46 -10.95 -11.83
N ALA A 137 -10.25 -10.52 -11.43
CA ALA A 137 -9.40 -9.64 -12.24
C ALA A 137 -8.87 -10.34 -13.50
N GLU A 138 -8.52 -11.63 -13.44
CA GLU A 138 -8.16 -12.44 -14.61
C GLU A 138 -9.32 -12.53 -15.61
N ALA A 139 -10.54 -12.75 -15.11
CA ALA A 139 -11.72 -12.91 -15.96
C ALA A 139 -12.22 -11.59 -16.58
N ARG A 140 -12.20 -10.50 -15.81
CA ARG A 140 -12.88 -9.24 -16.19
C ARG A 140 -11.92 -8.10 -16.50
N GLY A 141 -10.64 -8.25 -16.16
CA GLY A 141 -9.71 -7.12 -16.09
C GLY A 141 -9.92 -6.28 -14.84
N ILE A 142 -8.96 -5.41 -14.58
CA ILE A 142 -9.05 -4.35 -13.59
C ILE A 142 -9.78 -3.20 -14.27
N SER A 143 -10.97 -2.86 -13.76
CA SER A 143 -11.70 -1.71 -14.26
C SER A 143 -10.83 -0.46 -14.13
N PRO A 144 -10.75 0.40 -15.16
CA PRO A 144 -10.20 1.73 -14.96
C PRO A 144 -11.04 2.44 -13.89
N PRO A 145 -10.45 3.33 -13.07
CA PRO A 145 -11.24 4.12 -12.13
C PRO A 145 -12.34 4.84 -12.91
N ILE A 146 -13.55 4.85 -12.36
CA ILE A 146 -14.67 5.63 -12.89
C ILE A 146 -14.13 7.06 -13.08
N GLU A 147 -14.11 7.55 -14.32
CA GLU A 147 -13.93 8.96 -14.61
C GLU A 147 -15.13 9.65 -13.95
N MET A 148 -14.87 10.28 -12.80
CA MET A 148 -15.78 11.28 -12.27
C MET A 148 -15.47 12.55 -13.03
N ASP A 149 -16.31 12.86 -14.02
CA ASP A 149 -16.44 14.19 -14.63
C ASP A 149 -16.59 15.28 -13.54
#